data_AF-A0A6B3G7T0-F1
#
_entry.id   AF-A0A6B3G7T0-F1
#
_cell.length_a   1.000
_cell.length_b   1.000
_cell.length_c   1.000
_cell.angle_alpha   90.00
_cell.angle_beta   90.00
_cell.angle_gamma   90.00
#
_symmetry.space_group_name_H-M   'P 1'
#
loop_
_entity.id
_entity.type
_entity.pdbx_description
1 polymer ?
#
loop_
_entity_poly.entity_id
_entity_poly.type
_entity_poly.pdbx_seq_one_letter_code
_entity_poly.pdbx_strand_id
1 'polypeptide(L)'
;APAVLDLPTDRPRPETPSGRGGFVRFTLPDEVASGLRSLAADAGVTPFMVTQAALCSLLTGLGAGDDIPLGVPIAGRGERSTEDLIGFFVNTLILRTDLSGNPTFRELLGRVRAVDLDAFDHADLPFERVVEELNPERGAANPLFQVMLTYQNRTPAPFTAPGVDEAAFTLRETDTAKFDLIVGFTDHLTGGPIDGAVNYSADLFDSATARTLADRLVTVLSRAVARPDTPIGSLGVLVAGEEDTLLRGWNPTGDHHGTPSVLDRLARAAADHPDAPALTHEGDTLTYAELDARTNALARLLLSYGVGPEDRVALLLPRSATLVE
;
A
#
# COMPACT_ATOMS: atom_id res chain seq x y z
N ALA A 1 19.14 -5.31 4.78
CA ALA A 1 17.74 -5.68 4.99
C ALA A 1 17.22 -4.79 6.11
N PRO A 2 16.04 -4.19 5.95
CA PRO A 2 15.37 -3.47 7.02
C PRO A 2 15.09 -4.43 8.18
N ALA A 3 15.10 -3.91 9.42
CA ALA A 3 14.75 -4.69 10.60
C ALA A 3 13.26 -5.07 10.60
N VAL A 4 12.40 -4.14 10.18
CA VAL A 4 10.97 -4.31 10.00
C VAL A 4 10.54 -3.57 8.74
N LEU A 5 9.76 -4.23 7.88
CA LEU A 5 9.14 -3.58 6.71
C LEU A 5 8.11 -2.53 7.15
N ASP A 6 8.13 -1.37 6.50
CA ASP A 6 7.13 -0.33 6.68
C ASP A 6 5.88 -0.67 5.86
N LEU A 7 5.02 -1.51 6.44
CA LEU A 7 3.78 -1.96 5.83
C LEU A 7 2.65 -0.97 6.14
N PRO A 8 1.67 -0.77 5.22
CA PRO A 8 0.53 0.12 5.45
C PRO A 8 -0.49 -0.55 6.41
N THR A 9 -0.13 -0.65 7.68
CA THR A 9 -0.96 -1.26 8.74
C THR A 9 -2.05 -0.29 9.21
N ASP A 10 -3.22 -0.82 9.60
CA ASP A 10 -4.34 -0.02 10.10
C ASP A 10 -4.16 0.41 11.56
N ARG A 11 -3.24 -0.23 12.27
CA ARG A 11 -3.00 -0.05 13.70
C ARG A 11 -1.53 -0.30 14.05
N PRO A 12 -1.01 0.35 15.10
CA PRO A 12 0.37 0.16 15.52
C PRO A 12 0.61 -1.28 16.00
N ARG A 13 1.83 -1.79 15.77
CA ARG A 13 2.22 -3.12 16.22
C ARG A 13 2.17 -3.23 17.75
N PRO A 14 1.48 -4.23 18.32
CA PRO A 14 1.50 -4.47 19.76
C PRO A 14 2.85 -5.05 20.21
N GLU A 15 3.22 -4.82 21.47
CA GLU A 15 4.44 -5.40 22.06
C GLU A 15 4.40 -6.94 22.13
N THR A 16 3.21 -7.52 22.25
CA THR A 16 3.00 -8.98 22.28
C THR A 16 1.93 -9.33 21.25
N PRO A 17 2.29 -10.08 20.19
CA PRO A 17 1.31 -10.56 19.20
C PRO A 17 0.26 -11.46 19.85
N SER A 18 -1.02 -11.24 19.53
CA SER A 18 -2.13 -12.08 19.98
C SER A 18 -2.22 -13.39 19.21
N GLY A 19 -1.60 -13.45 18.03
CA GLY A 19 -1.66 -14.58 17.10
C GLY A 19 -2.99 -14.71 16.36
N ARG A 20 -3.93 -13.77 16.57
CA ARG A 20 -5.20 -13.71 15.84
C ARG A 20 -4.97 -13.30 14.40
N GLY A 21 -5.59 -14.01 13.49
CA GLY A 21 -5.51 -13.75 12.06
C GLY A 21 -6.87 -13.62 11.42
N GLY A 22 -6.87 -13.10 10.20
CA GLY A 22 -7.99 -13.20 9.28
C GLY A 22 -7.51 -13.74 7.94
N PHE A 23 -8.47 -13.94 7.04
CA PHE A 23 -8.22 -14.59 5.76
C PHE A 23 -9.03 -13.97 4.64
N VAL A 24 -8.40 -13.75 3.49
CA VAL A 24 -8.97 -13.14 2.30
C VAL A 24 -8.58 -13.99 1.09
N ARG A 25 -9.56 -14.64 0.45
CA ARG A 25 -9.38 -15.38 -0.81
C ARG A 25 -9.49 -14.47 -2.02
N PHE A 26 -8.69 -14.70 -3.05
CA PHE A 26 -8.81 -14.07 -4.36
C PHE A 26 -8.47 -15.08 -5.46
N THR A 27 -8.82 -14.79 -6.71
CA THR A 27 -8.50 -15.65 -7.85
C THR A 27 -7.88 -14.76 -8.93
N LEU A 28 -6.80 -15.24 -9.57
CA LEU A 28 -6.24 -14.55 -10.73
C LEU A 28 -7.16 -14.76 -11.94
N PRO A 29 -7.53 -13.70 -12.68
CA PRO A 29 -8.22 -13.87 -13.96
C PRO A 29 -7.42 -14.78 -14.90
N ASP A 30 -8.10 -15.55 -15.74
CA ASP A 30 -7.47 -16.56 -16.60
C ASP A 30 -6.39 -15.96 -17.51
N GLU A 31 -6.61 -14.74 -18.01
CA GLU A 31 -5.64 -14.01 -18.84
C GLU A 31 -4.37 -13.67 -18.04
N VAL A 32 -4.52 -13.32 -16.76
CA VAL A 32 -3.39 -13.02 -15.87
C VAL A 32 -2.64 -14.30 -15.52
N ALA A 33 -3.35 -15.39 -15.21
CA ALA A 33 -2.73 -16.67 -14.93
C ALA A 33 -1.96 -17.23 -16.14
N SER A 34 -2.54 -17.13 -17.34
CA SER A 34 -1.88 -17.53 -18.59
C SER A 34 -0.68 -16.64 -18.92
N GLY A 35 -0.84 -15.32 -18.77
CA GLY A 35 0.24 -14.35 -18.96
C GLY A 35 1.39 -14.56 -17.99
N LEU A 36 1.10 -14.90 -16.73
CA LEU A 36 2.09 -15.21 -15.71
C LEU A 36 2.94 -16.43 -16.10
N ARG A 37 2.29 -17.53 -16.49
CA ARG A 37 2.98 -18.76 -16.93
C ARG A 37 3.81 -18.52 -18.19
N SER A 38 3.29 -17.74 -19.14
CA SER A 38 3.99 -17.39 -20.38
C SER A 38 5.21 -16.52 -20.11
N LEU A 39 5.06 -15.47 -19.29
CA LEU A 39 6.15 -14.60 -18.89
C LEU A 39 7.25 -15.37 -18.14
N ALA A 40 6.85 -16.30 -17.25
CA ALA A 40 7.79 -17.16 -16.56
C ALA A 40 8.64 -17.98 -17.55
N ALA A 41 7.99 -18.62 -18.53
CA ALA A 41 8.67 -19.38 -19.57
C ALA A 41 9.60 -18.50 -20.43
N ASP A 42 9.12 -17.34 -20.90
CA ASP A 42 9.86 -16.42 -21.76
C ASP A 42 11.10 -15.84 -21.07
N ALA A 43 11.00 -15.53 -19.77
CA ALA A 43 12.12 -15.00 -18.98
C ALA A 43 13.03 -16.10 -18.40
N GLY A 44 12.69 -17.38 -18.59
CA GLY A 44 13.43 -18.51 -18.03
C GLY A 44 13.42 -18.52 -16.49
N VAL A 45 12.29 -18.18 -15.89
CA VAL A 45 12.03 -18.15 -14.44
C VAL A 45 10.82 -19.02 -14.10
N THR A 46 10.52 -19.21 -12.81
CA THR A 46 9.34 -19.97 -12.38
C THR A 46 8.14 -19.04 -12.17
N PRO A 47 6.89 -19.56 -12.22
CA PRO A 47 5.71 -18.82 -11.80
C PRO A 47 5.82 -18.22 -10.39
N PHE A 48 6.46 -18.94 -9.47
CA PHE A 48 6.78 -18.47 -8.13
C PHE A 48 7.63 -17.18 -8.16
N MET A 49 8.71 -17.14 -8.96
CA MET A 49 9.56 -15.95 -9.11
C MET A 49 8.78 -14.75 -9.66
N VAL A 50 7.80 -14.99 -10.54
CA VAL A 50 6.93 -13.92 -11.06
C VAL A 50 6.02 -13.38 -9.95
N THR A 51 5.41 -14.26 -9.15
CA THR A 51 4.60 -13.84 -7.99
C THR A 51 5.42 -13.11 -6.93
N GLN A 52 6.67 -13.53 -6.71
CA GLN A 52 7.61 -12.88 -5.80
C GLN A 52 7.94 -11.46 -6.28
N ALA A 53 8.33 -11.31 -7.54
CA ALA A 53 8.63 -10.00 -8.12
C ALA A 53 7.42 -9.05 -8.05
N ALA A 54 6.20 -9.56 -8.30
CA ALA A 54 4.98 -8.78 -8.20
C ALA A 54 4.65 -8.36 -6.77
N LEU A 55 4.82 -9.27 -5.79
CA LEU A 55 4.62 -8.95 -4.38
C LEU A 55 5.64 -7.91 -3.89
N CYS A 56 6.92 -8.08 -4.21
CA CYS A 56 7.95 -7.09 -3.88
C CYS A 56 7.65 -5.73 -4.51
N SER A 57 7.23 -5.70 -5.78
CA SER A 57 6.85 -4.46 -6.49
C SER A 57 5.65 -3.78 -5.82
N LEU A 58 4.65 -4.55 -5.38
CA LEU A 58 3.52 -4.02 -4.61
C LEU A 58 4.00 -3.41 -3.29
N LEU A 59 4.79 -4.13 -2.51
CA LEU A 59 5.27 -3.66 -1.20
C LEU A 59 6.11 -2.38 -1.34
N THR A 60 7.02 -2.31 -2.31
CA THR A 60 7.77 -1.09 -2.63
C THR A 60 6.83 0.05 -3.02
N GLY A 61 5.83 -0.20 -3.87
CA GLY A 61 4.85 0.81 -4.26
C GLY A 61 3.93 1.27 -3.12
N LEU A 62 3.85 0.52 -2.03
CA LEU A 62 3.14 0.87 -0.80
C LEU A 62 4.03 1.54 0.25
N GLY A 63 5.32 1.75 -0.05
CA GLY A 63 6.24 2.48 0.82
C GLY A 63 7.18 1.60 1.65
N ALA A 64 7.19 0.28 1.47
CA ALA A 64 8.02 -0.63 2.26
C ALA A 64 9.54 -0.56 1.96
N GLY A 65 9.98 0.39 1.12
CA GLY A 65 11.35 0.54 0.66
C GLY A 65 11.67 -0.28 -0.60
N ASP A 66 12.93 -0.29 -0.99
CA ASP A 66 13.45 -0.98 -2.18
C ASP A 66 14.26 -2.25 -1.85
N ASP A 67 14.43 -2.57 -0.57
CA ASP A 67 15.13 -3.78 -0.09
C ASP A 67 14.14 -4.69 0.66
N ILE A 68 13.53 -5.65 -0.04
CA ILE A 68 12.39 -6.42 0.46
C ILE A 68 12.81 -7.86 0.79
N PRO A 69 12.86 -8.26 2.07
CA PRO A 69 13.01 -9.64 2.49
C PRO A 69 11.66 -10.35 2.58
N LEU A 70 11.52 -11.49 1.90
CA LEU A 70 10.38 -12.40 2.03
C LEU A 70 10.81 -13.72 2.65
N GLY A 71 10.00 -14.24 3.56
CA GLY A 71 10.11 -15.62 4.01
C GLY A 71 9.48 -16.56 3.00
N VAL A 72 10.11 -17.71 2.76
CA VAL A 72 9.58 -18.74 1.85
C VAL A 72 9.79 -20.11 2.48
N PRO A 73 8.73 -20.91 2.68
CA PRO A 73 8.89 -22.25 3.20
C PRO A 73 9.38 -23.18 2.08
N ILE A 74 10.48 -23.87 2.35
CA ILE A 74 10.99 -24.92 1.48
C ILE A 74 10.71 -26.28 2.12
N ALA A 75 10.26 -27.23 1.31
CA ALA A 75 10.26 -28.62 1.72
C ALA A 75 11.73 -29.08 1.74
N GLY A 76 12.29 -29.38 2.92
CA GLY A 76 13.67 -29.88 3.09
C GLY A 76 13.85 -31.32 2.57
N ARG A 77 13.23 -31.65 1.43
CA ARG A 77 13.22 -32.97 0.79
C ARG A 77 14.19 -32.98 -0.39
N GLY A 78 15.47 -32.74 -0.10
CA GLY A 78 16.55 -32.79 -1.11
C GLY A 78 16.96 -34.21 -1.51
N GLU A 79 16.60 -35.23 -0.72
CA GLU A 79 16.95 -36.64 -0.98
C GLU A 79 15.71 -37.50 -1.29
N ARG A 80 15.79 -38.28 -2.38
CA ARG A 80 14.76 -39.28 -2.78
C ARG A 80 14.42 -40.30 -1.69
N SER A 81 15.26 -40.46 -0.66
CA SER A 81 15.04 -41.34 0.49
C SER A 81 14.03 -40.80 1.51
N THR A 82 13.69 -39.50 1.43
CA THR A 82 12.80 -38.80 2.38
C THR A 82 11.40 -38.49 1.85
N GLU A 83 11.08 -38.85 0.61
CA GLU A 83 9.76 -38.59 0.00
C GLU A 83 8.60 -39.26 0.77
N ASP A 84 8.86 -40.42 1.39
CA ASP A 84 7.86 -41.27 2.08
C ASP A 84 7.88 -41.14 3.64
N LEU A 85 8.66 -40.22 4.20
CA LEU A 85 8.78 -40.03 5.67
C LEU A 85 7.78 -39.00 6.21
N ILE A 86 6.96 -39.39 7.19
CA ILE A 86 6.05 -38.50 7.93
C ILE A 86 6.85 -37.80 9.04
N GLY A 87 7.20 -36.52 8.85
CA GLY A 87 7.88 -35.66 9.83
C GLY A 87 7.89 -34.17 9.43
N PHE A 88 8.17 -33.25 10.36
CA PHE A 88 8.21 -31.80 10.12
C PHE A 88 9.60 -31.37 9.61
N PHE A 89 9.75 -31.25 8.29
CA PHE A 89 11.02 -30.89 7.61
C PHE A 89 10.90 -29.58 6.81
N VAL A 90 10.12 -28.62 7.29
CA VAL A 90 9.98 -27.32 6.62
C VAL A 90 11.08 -26.39 7.11
N ASN A 91 12.00 -26.02 6.22
CA ASN A 91 12.95 -24.93 6.48
C ASN A 91 12.40 -23.64 5.86
N THR A 92 12.84 -22.47 6.34
CA THR A 92 12.43 -21.17 5.81
C THR A 92 13.63 -20.45 5.21
N LEU A 93 13.54 -20.09 3.93
CA LEU A 93 14.52 -19.23 3.28
C LEU A 93 14.06 -17.77 3.35
N ILE A 94 15.05 -16.87 3.40
CA ILE A 94 14.82 -15.43 3.30
C ILE A 94 15.31 -14.98 1.94
N LEU A 95 14.38 -14.60 1.07
CA LEU A 95 14.68 -14.10 -0.26
C LEU A 95 14.67 -12.57 -0.22
N ARG A 96 15.86 -11.97 -0.23
CA ARG A 96 16.05 -10.52 -0.15
C ARG A 96 16.19 -9.94 -1.54
N THR A 97 15.15 -9.23 -2.00
CA THR A 97 15.09 -8.67 -3.34
C THR A 97 15.41 -7.17 -3.32
N ASP A 98 16.34 -6.73 -4.18
CA ASP A 98 16.69 -5.32 -4.39
C ASP A 98 15.96 -4.73 -5.61
N LEU A 99 15.09 -3.75 -5.35
CA LEU A 99 14.27 -3.01 -6.31
C LEU A 99 14.82 -1.60 -6.57
N SER A 100 16.02 -1.28 -6.06
CA SER A 100 16.65 0.04 -6.22
C SER A 100 16.90 0.36 -7.70
N GLY A 101 16.81 1.66 -8.01
CA GLY A 101 16.98 2.18 -9.37
C GLY A 101 15.74 2.04 -10.27
N ASN A 102 14.59 1.61 -9.73
CA ASN A 102 13.31 1.48 -10.45
C ASN A 102 13.46 0.64 -11.75
N PRO A 103 13.89 -0.63 -11.64
CA PRO A 103 14.06 -1.49 -12.81
C PRO A 103 12.74 -1.74 -13.52
N THR A 104 12.81 -2.16 -14.77
CA THR A 104 11.67 -2.81 -15.44
C THR A 104 11.28 -4.09 -14.73
N PHE A 105 10.04 -4.54 -14.89
CA PHE A 105 9.61 -5.81 -14.29
C PHE A 105 10.46 -6.99 -14.81
N ARG A 106 10.85 -6.98 -16.08
CA ARG A 106 11.74 -8.00 -16.66
C ARG A 106 13.14 -7.99 -16.04
N GLU A 107 13.73 -6.83 -15.80
CA GLU A 107 15.02 -6.72 -15.11
C GLU A 107 14.91 -7.20 -13.65
N LEU A 108 13.80 -6.89 -12.98
CA LEU A 108 13.52 -7.38 -11.63
C LEU A 108 13.43 -8.91 -11.59
N LEU A 109 12.79 -9.55 -12.57
CA LEU A 109 12.78 -11.02 -12.68
C LEU A 109 14.19 -11.61 -12.79
N GLY A 110 15.10 -10.93 -13.51
CA GLY A 110 16.51 -11.31 -13.56
C GLY A 110 17.19 -11.26 -12.19
N ARG A 111 16.93 -10.20 -11.41
CA ARG A 111 17.45 -10.07 -10.03
C ARG A 111 16.88 -11.14 -9.10
N VAL A 112 15.56 -11.35 -9.12
CA VAL A 112 14.87 -12.39 -8.34
C VAL A 112 15.44 -13.76 -8.65
N ARG A 113 15.59 -14.11 -9.93
CA ARG A 113 16.18 -15.39 -10.34
C ARG A 113 17.57 -15.60 -9.75
N ALA A 114 18.43 -14.58 -9.79
CA ALA A 114 19.79 -14.69 -9.27
C ALA A 114 19.80 -14.91 -7.75
N VAL A 115 19.00 -14.15 -7.01
CA VAL A 115 18.87 -14.27 -5.54
C VAL A 115 18.30 -15.63 -5.14
N ASP A 116 17.22 -16.06 -5.80
CA ASP A 116 16.53 -17.29 -5.47
C ASP A 116 17.40 -18.51 -5.71
N LEU A 117 18.12 -18.57 -6.84
CA LEU A 117 19.03 -19.68 -7.14
C LEU A 117 20.18 -19.75 -6.13
N ASP A 118 20.78 -18.61 -5.78
CA ASP A 118 21.83 -18.55 -4.75
C ASP A 118 21.31 -18.99 -3.37
N ALA A 119 20.10 -18.60 -3.01
CA ALA A 119 19.47 -19.02 -1.76
C ALA A 119 19.13 -20.53 -1.75
N PHE A 120 18.67 -21.09 -2.88
CA PHE A 120 18.38 -22.52 -2.99
C PHE A 120 19.64 -23.39 -2.91
N ASP A 121 20.79 -22.91 -3.38
CA ASP A 121 22.09 -23.60 -3.22
C ASP A 121 22.51 -23.74 -1.74
N HIS A 122 21.90 -22.96 -0.85
CA HIS A 122 22.16 -22.96 0.60
C HIS A 122 20.94 -23.40 1.43
N ALA A 123 19.99 -24.09 0.80
CA ALA A 123 18.71 -24.47 1.39
C ALA A 123 18.79 -25.36 2.66
N ASP A 124 19.93 -26.02 2.86
CA ASP A 124 20.17 -26.94 3.98
C ASP A 124 20.49 -26.22 5.31
N LEU A 125 20.75 -24.91 5.27
CA LEU A 125 21.02 -24.11 6.47
C LEU A 125 19.73 -23.83 7.26
N PRO A 126 19.60 -24.28 8.52
CA PRO A 126 18.41 -24.03 9.31
C PRO A 126 18.20 -22.53 9.56
N PHE A 127 16.95 -22.06 9.43
CA PHE A 127 16.57 -20.66 9.68
C PHE A 127 17.05 -20.15 11.05
N GLU A 128 16.93 -20.97 12.10
CA GLU A 128 17.36 -20.63 13.45
C GLU A 128 18.86 -20.30 13.51
N ARG A 129 19.69 -20.99 12.71
CA ARG A 129 21.13 -20.73 12.63
C ARG A 129 21.44 -19.39 11.96
N VAL A 130 20.67 -19.04 10.93
CA VAL A 130 20.81 -17.74 10.25
C VAL A 130 20.44 -16.60 11.20
N VAL A 131 19.37 -16.76 11.98
CA VAL A 131 18.98 -15.78 13.01
C VAL A 131 20.03 -15.67 14.12
N GLU A 132 20.57 -16.80 14.60
CA GLU A 132 21.63 -16.83 15.60
C GLU A 132 22.88 -16.06 15.14
N GLU A 133 23.32 -16.28 13.90
CA GLU A 133 24.53 -15.66 13.35
C GLU A 133 24.34 -14.17 13.06
N LEU A 134 23.21 -13.78 12.47
CA LEU A 134 22.93 -12.38 12.15
C LEU A 134 22.55 -11.55 13.38
N ASN A 135 22.10 -12.22 14.45
CA ASN A 135 21.68 -11.64 15.73
C ASN A 135 20.90 -10.31 15.59
N PRO A 136 19.77 -10.31 14.84
CA PRO A 136 18.98 -9.10 14.62
C PRO A 136 18.38 -8.59 15.94
N GLU A 137 18.01 -7.30 15.97
CA GLU A 137 17.30 -6.72 17.11
C GLU A 137 16.03 -7.52 17.43
N ARG A 138 15.92 -7.97 18.69
CA ARG A 138 14.76 -8.74 19.15
C ARG A 138 13.61 -7.78 19.43
N GLY A 139 12.46 -8.06 18.83
CA GLY A 139 11.23 -7.29 19.03
C GLY A 139 9.98 -8.14 18.82
N ALA A 140 8.82 -7.48 18.81
CA ALA A 140 7.53 -8.13 18.57
C ALA A 140 7.33 -8.61 17.13
N ALA A 141 8.14 -8.11 16.18
CA ALA A 141 8.13 -8.56 14.79
C ALA A 141 8.94 -9.85 14.62
N ASN A 142 8.53 -10.69 13.67
CA ASN A 142 9.34 -11.84 13.29
C ASN A 142 10.70 -11.36 12.74
N PRO A 143 11.82 -11.94 13.18
CA PRO A 143 13.15 -11.51 12.73
C PRO A 143 13.33 -11.79 11.23
N LEU A 144 14.08 -10.91 10.57
CA LEU A 144 14.54 -11.01 9.17
C LEU A 144 13.46 -10.90 8.08
N PHE A 145 12.20 -11.26 8.34
CA PHE A 145 11.08 -11.05 7.42
C PHE A 145 9.75 -10.95 8.16
N GLN A 146 8.81 -10.19 7.58
CA GLN A 146 7.44 -10.05 8.09
C GLN A 146 6.38 -10.60 7.15
N VAL A 147 6.73 -10.76 5.87
CA VAL A 147 5.84 -11.27 4.83
C VAL A 147 6.35 -12.62 4.37
N MET A 148 5.47 -13.62 4.38
CA MET A 148 5.74 -14.97 3.87
C MET A 148 5.06 -15.14 2.51
N LEU A 149 5.77 -15.71 1.54
CA LEU A 149 5.23 -16.10 0.24
C LEU A 149 5.21 -17.62 0.12
N THR A 150 4.08 -18.18 -0.29
CA THR A 150 3.95 -19.62 -0.56
C THR A 150 3.35 -19.84 -1.95
N TYR A 151 3.90 -20.79 -2.69
CA TYR A 151 3.37 -21.17 -4.00
C TYR A 151 3.29 -22.69 -4.08
N GLN A 152 2.11 -23.22 -4.37
CA GLN A 152 1.85 -24.66 -4.41
C GLN A 152 1.30 -25.05 -5.77
N ASN A 153 1.94 -26.03 -6.40
CA ASN A 153 1.41 -26.67 -7.60
C ASN A 153 0.45 -27.79 -7.18
N ARG A 154 -0.82 -27.65 -7.54
CA ARG A 154 -1.83 -28.69 -7.32
C ARG A 154 -1.94 -29.55 -8.57
N THR A 155 -1.62 -30.83 -8.42
CA THR A 155 -1.99 -31.86 -9.39
C THR A 155 -3.36 -32.41 -9.00
N PRO A 156 -4.30 -32.61 -9.95
CA PRO A 156 -5.56 -33.27 -9.64
C PRO A 156 -5.29 -34.63 -8.97
N ALA A 157 -5.93 -34.88 -7.83
CA ALA A 157 -5.82 -36.18 -7.19
C ALA A 157 -6.43 -37.23 -8.13
N PRO A 158 -5.78 -38.38 -8.39
CA PRO A 158 -6.33 -39.42 -9.25
C PRO A 158 -7.58 -40.11 -8.67
N PHE A 159 -7.99 -39.75 -7.45
CA PHE A 159 -9.12 -40.37 -6.76
C PHE A 159 -9.89 -39.34 -5.91
N THR A 160 -11.16 -39.12 -6.27
CA THR A 160 -12.14 -38.41 -5.45
C THR A 160 -12.93 -39.44 -4.65
N ALA A 161 -12.75 -39.49 -3.33
CA ALA A 161 -13.57 -40.35 -2.46
C ALA A 161 -14.97 -39.72 -2.28
N PRO A 162 -16.08 -40.48 -2.37
CA PRO A 162 -17.42 -39.94 -2.11
C PRO A 162 -17.50 -39.39 -0.67
N GLY A 163 -17.87 -38.11 -0.53
CA GLY A 163 -18.01 -37.45 0.77
C GLY A 163 -16.76 -36.71 1.27
N VAL A 164 -15.66 -36.71 0.51
CA VAL A 164 -14.52 -35.84 0.77
C VAL A 164 -14.65 -34.62 -0.13
N ASP A 165 -14.99 -33.48 0.46
CA ASP A 165 -15.04 -32.21 -0.26
C ASP A 165 -13.61 -31.83 -0.69
N GLU A 166 -13.36 -31.80 -2.01
CA GLU A 166 -12.05 -31.50 -2.60
C GLU A 166 -11.52 -30.09 -2.25
N ALA A 167 -12.34 -29.27 -1.57
CA ALA A 167 -11.98 -27.98 -1.00
C ALA A 167 -11.01 -28.05 0.20
N ALA A 168 -10.75 -29.25 0.76
CA ALA A 168 -10.06 -29.44 2.05
C ALA A 168 -8.55 -29.12 2.09
N PHE A 169 -7.89 -28.80 0.97
CA PHE A 169 -6.44 -28.50 0.91
C PHE A 169 -6.10 -27.12 0.34
N THR A 170 -7.02 -26.16 0.44
CA THR A 170 -6.63 -24.73 0.37
C THR A 170 -5.90 -24.36 1.67
N LEU A 171 -5.11 -23.26 1.68
CA LEU A 171 -4.70 -22.63 2.94
C LEU A 171 -5.95 -22.58 3.82
N ARG A 172 -5.98 -23.35 4.91
CA ARG A 172 -7.21 -23.48 5.70
C ARG A 172 -7.56 -22.09 6.18
N GLU A 173 -8.82 -21.70 6.01
CA GLU A 173 -9.37 -20.56 6.74
C GLU A 173 -9.07 -20.82 8.22
N THR A 174 -8.15 -20.03 8.74
CA THR A 174 -7.67 -20.12 10.10
C THR A 174 -7.78 -18.74 10.69
N ASP A 175 -8.32 -18.67 11.91
CA ASP A 175 -8.42 -17.42 12.67
C ASP A 175 -7.08 -17.06 13.33
N THR A 176 -5.97 -17.60 12.82
CA THR A 176 -4.63 -17.40 13.35
C THR A 176 -3.69 -16.88 12.28
N ALA A 177 -2.72 -16.07 12.69
CA ALA A 177 -1.67 -15.54 11.83
C ALA A 177 -0.31 -15.76 12.51
N LYS A 178 0.61 -16.39 11.78
CA LYS A 178 1.98 -16.65 12.26
C LYS A 178 2.94 -15.51 11.94
N PHE A 179 2.64 -14.77 10.88
CA PHE A 179 3.40 -13.62 10.39
C PHE A 179 2.44 -12.47 10.15
N ASP A 180 2.97 -11.29 9.86
CA ASP A 180 2.12 -10.11 9.61
C ASP A 180 1.24 -10.33 8.38
N LEU A 181 1.83 -10.90 7.32
CA LEU A 181 1.16 -11.31 6.09
C LEU A 181 1.72 -12.64 5.59
N ILE A 182 0.83 -13.52 5.15
CA ILE A 182 1.17 -14.69 4.34
C ILE A 182 0.37 -14.58 3.04
N VAL A 183 1.08 -14.51 1.93
CA VAL A 183 0.49 -14.51 0.58
C VAL A 183 0.71 -15.88 -0.02
N GLY A 184 -0.38 -16.59 -0.30
CA GLY A 184 -0.35 -17.93 -0.85
C GLY A 184 -0.95 -17.99 -2.24
N PHE A 185 -0.34 -18.79 -3.12
CA PHE A 185 -0.85 -19.12 -4.44
C PHE A 185 -0.98 -20.63 -4.59
N THR A 186 -2.08 -21.06 -5.21
CA THR A 186 -2.34 -22.44 -5.60
C THR A 186 -2.54 -22.49 -7.11
N ASP A 187 -1.57 -23.07 -7.81
CA ASP A 187 -1.60 -23.23 -9.26
C ASP A 187 -2.18 -24.60 -9.61
N HIS A 188 -3.39 -24.60 -10.19
CA HIS A 188 -4.02 -25.81 -10.69
C HIS A 188 -3.41 -26.17 -12.05
N LEU A 189 -2.36 -26.99 -12.01
CA LEU A 189 -1.69 -27.49 -13.21
C LEU A 189 -2.73 -28.15 -14.14
N THR A 190 -2.54 -28.00 -15.46
CA THR A 190 -3.48 -28.31 -16.58
C THR A 190 -4.42 -27.17 -17.03
N GLY A 191 -3.96 -25.92 -16.94
CA GLY A 191 -4.70 -24.77 -17.47
C GLY A 191 -5.89 -24.33 -16.61
N GLY A 192 -5.92 -24.76 -15.34
CA GLY A 192 -6.87 -24.26 -14.36
C GLY A 192 -6.52 -22.85 -13.88
N PRO A 193 -7.41 -22.23 -13.08
CA PRO A 193 -7.15 -20.93 -12.47
C PRO A 193 -5.92 -20.99 -11.56
N ILE A 194 -5.40 -19.81 -11.19
CA ILE A 194 -4.48 -19.69 -10.07
C ILE A 194 -5.26 -19.01 -8.95
N ASP A 195 -5.51 -19.76 -7.88
CA ASP A 195 -6.15 -19.23 -6.69
C ASP A 195 -5.12 -18.61 -5.76
N GLY A 196 -5.53 -17.59 -5.03
CA GLY A 196 -4.69 -16.88 -4.09
C GLY A 196 -5.38 -16.66 -2.75
N ALA A 197 -4.56 -16.45 -1.73
CA ALA A 197 -5.05 -16.06 -0.42
C ALA A 197 -4.07 -15.16 0.31
N VAL A 198 -4.64 -14.26 1.12
CA VAL A 198 -3.90 -13.45 2.09
C VAL A 198 -4.39 -13.85 3.49
N ASN A 199 -3.49 -14.41 4.29
CA ASN A 199 -3.65 -14.50 5.73
C ASN A 199 -2.93 -13.31 6.36
N TYR A 200 -3.60 -12.61 7.26
CA TYR A 200 -3.09 -11.38 7.85
C TYR A 200 -3.24 -11.39 9.37
N SER A 201 -2.33 -10.72 10.07
CA SER A 201 -2.46 -10.49 11.51
C SER A 201 -3.57 -9.48 11.78
N ALA A 202 -4.58 -9.89 12.55
CA ALA A 202 -5.67 -9.01 12.98
C ALA A 202 -5.18 -7.94 13.97
N ASP A 203 -3.98 -8.10 14.53
CA ASP A 203 -3.33 -7.07 15.34
C ASP A 203 -2.77 -5.91 14.52
N LEU A 204 -2.70 -6.04 13.18
CA LEU A 204 -2.10 -5.04 12.29
C LEU A 204 -3.05 -4.59 11.17
N PHE A 205 -3.88 -5.50 10.66
CA PHE A 205 -4.73 -5.25 9.50
C PHE A 205 -6.20 -5.53 9.78
N ASP A 206 -7.05 -4.76 9.14
CA ASP A 206 -8.46 -5.03 8.94
C ASP A 206 -8.69 -5.87 7.68
N SER A 207 -9.82 -6.60 7.68
CA SER A 207 -10.23 -7.41 6.53
C SER A 207 -10.36 -6.59 5.25
N ALA A 208 -10.81 -5.34 5.36
CA ALA A 208 -10.92 -4.43 4.22
C ALA A 208 -9.54 -4.09 3.64
N THR A 209 -8.55 -3.79 4.48
CA THR A 209 -7.19 -3.48 4.04
C THR A 209 -6.50 -4.70 3.42
N ALA A 210 -6.66 -5.88 4.02
CA ALA A 210 -6.17 -7.13 3.45
C ALA A 210 -6.82 -7.45 2.09
N ARG A 211 -8.11 -7.15 1.93
CA ARG A 211 -8.82 -7.24 0.65
C ARG A 211 -8.23 -6.31 -0.40
N THR A 212 -8.04 -5.04 -0.04
CA THR A 212 -7.40 -4.07 -0.93
C THR A 212 -5.98 -4.50 -1.33
N LEU A 213 -5.18 -5.04 -0.40
CA LEU A 213 -3.85 -5.59 -0.73
C LEU A 213 -3.92 -6.72 -1.76
N ALA A 214 -4.88 -7.65 -1.63
CA ALA A 214 -5.10 -8.71 -2.60
C ALA A 214 -5.50 -8.14 -3.98
N ASP A 215 -6.43 -7.19 -4.03
CA ASP A 215 -6.89 -6.59 -5.28
C ASP A 215 -5.78 -5.78 -5.97
N ARG A 216 -4.94 -5.09 -5.19
CA ARG A 216 -3.74 -4.40 -5.69
C ARG A 216 -2.70 -5.39 -6.22
N LEU A 217 -2.50 -6.53 -5.57
CA LEU A 217 -1.59 -7.59 -6.05
C LEU A 217 -2.04 -8.15 -7.40
N VAL A 218 -3.34 -8.43 -7.55
CA VAL A 218 -3.93 -8.86 -8.84
C VAL A 218 -3.71 -7.79 -9.91
N THR A 219 -3.90 -6.51 -9.56
CA THR A 219 -3.67 -5.39 -10.47
C THR A 219 -2.21 -5.28 -10.91
N VAL A 220 -1.27 -5.38 -9.98
CA VAL A 220 0.18 -5.36 -10.28
C VAL A 220 0.55 -6.54 -11.18
N LEU A 221 0.09 -7.75 -10.85
CA LEU A 221 0.30 -8.95 -11.68
C LEU A 221 -0.23 -8.75 -13.10
N SER A 222 -1.49 -8.28 -13.24
CA SER A 222 -2.11 -8.01 -14.54
C SER A 222 -1.29 -7.03 -15.39
N ARG A 223 -0.82 -5.93 -14.78
CA ARG A 223 -0.03 -4.92 -15.48
C ARG A 223 1.38 -5.41 -15.81
N ALA A 224 2.00 -6.18 -14.92
CA ALA A 224 3.32 -6.74 -15.10
C ALA A 224 3.38 -7.78 -16.23
N VAL A 225 2.39 -8.68 -16.31
CA VAL A 225 2.33 -9.68 -17.38
C VAL A 225 2.01 -9.05 -18.74
N ALA A 226 1.20 -7.98 -18.76
CA ALA A 226 0.86 -7.29 -20.00
C ALA A 226 2.00 -6.40 -20.52
N ARG A 227 2.81 -5.82 -19.62
CA ARG A 227 3.87 -4.84 -19.98
C ARG A 227 5.14 -5.07 -19.14
N PRO A 228 5.84 -6.21 -19.31
CA PRO A 228 6.99 -6.56 -18.48
C PRO A 228 8.19 -5.60 -18.61
N ASP A 229 8.25 -4.83 -19.70
CA ASP A 229 9.33 -3.85 -19.92
C ASP A 229 9.01 -2.46 -19.35
N THR A 230 7.92 -2.33 -18.57
CA THR A 230 7.58 -1.10 -17.84
C THR A 230 8.35 -1.04 -16.51
N PRO A 231 8.92 0.13 -16.13
CA PRO A 231 9.49 0.34 -14.80
C PRO A 231 8.48 0.05 -13.69
N ILE A 232 8.91 -0.62 -12.63
CA ILE A 232 8.02 -1.07 -11.54
C ILE A 232 7.24 0.07 -10.88
N GLY A 233 7.85 1.25 -10.72
CA GLY A 233 7.20 2.44 -10.17
C GLY A 233 6.09 3.01 -11.07
N SER A 234 6.10 2.65 -12.36
CA SER A 234 5.08 3.05 -13.35
C SER A 234 4.01 1.98 -13.59
N LEU A 235 4.15 0.78 -12.99
CA LEU A 235 3.07 -0.21 -13.01
C LEU A 235 1.85 0.33 -12.26
N GLY A 236 2.05 1.12 -11.21
CA GLY A 236 1.00 1.68 -10.37
C GLY A 236 0.32 0.62 -9.51
N VAL A 237 0.10 0.95 -8.24
CA VAL A 237 -0.51 0.03 -7.26
C VAL A 237 -1.99 0.28 -7.05
N LEU A 238 -2.55 1.37 -7.59
CA LEU A 238 -3.94 1.75 -7.37
C LEU A 238 -4.91 0.83 -8.12
N VAL A 239 -5.97 0.40 -7.42
CA VAL A 239 -7.10 -0.33 -8.02
C VAL A 239 -8.05 0.64 -8.74
N ALA A 240 -8.94 0.08 -9.56
CA ALA A 240 -9.92 0.87 -10.30
C ALA A 240 -10.76 1.77 -9.38
N GLY A 241 -10.86 3.05 -9.74
CA GLY A 241 -11.64 4.05 -8.99
C GLY A 241 -10.87 4.77 -7.87
N GLU A 242 -9.74 4.25 -7.39
CA GLU A 242 -8.93 4.95 -6.37
C GLU A 242 -8.33 6.24 -6.93
N GLU A 243 -7.80 6.20 -8.15
CA GLU A 243 -7.25 7.38 -8.81
C GLU A 243 -8.31 8.47 -9.01
N ASP A 244 -9.53 8.10 -9.40
CA ASP A 244 -10.66 9.02 -9.53
C ASP A 244 -11.01 9.65 -8.16
N THR A 245 -11.08 8.83 -7.11
CA THR A 245 -11.37 9.30 -5.76
C THR A 245 -10.30 10.28 -5.27
N LEU A 246 -9.02 9.96 -5.50
CA LEU A 246 -7.90 10.80 -5.10
C LEU A 246 -7.86 12.12 -5.89
N LEU A 247 -8.07 12.06 -7.20
CA LEU A 247 -7.94 13.24 -8.07
C LEU A 247 -9.19 14.12 -8.10
N ARG A 248 -10.38 13.53 -7.94
CA ARG A 248 -11.66 14.24 -8.13
C ARG A 248 -12.54 14.22 -6.89
N GLY A 249 -12.53 13.13 -6.12
CA GLY A 249 -13.36 13.00 -4.92
C GLY A 249 -12.86 13.84 -3.74
N TRP A 250 -11.57 13.73 -3.41
CA TRP A 250 -10.96 14.46 -2.28
C TRP A 250 -10.39 15.82 -2.67
N ASN A 251 -10.09 16.00 -3.95
CA ASN A 251 -9.57 17.24 -4.51
C ASN A 251 -10.57 17.83 -5.51
N PRO A 252 -11.79 18.22 -5.09
CA PRO A 252 -12.71 18.89 -6.00
C PRO A 252 -12.05 20.20 -6.43
N THR A 253 -11.72 20.30 -7.72
CA THR A 253 -11.22 21.54 -8.30
C THR A 253 -12.36 22.56 -8.31
N GLY A 254 -12.35 23.47 -7.34
CA GLY A 254 -13.22 24.62 -7.35
C GLY A 254 -12.78 25.57 -8.47
N ASP A 255 -13.70 25.92 -9.38
CA ASP A 255 -13.48 27.06 -10.25
C ASP A 255 -13.62 28.33 -9.42
N HIS A 256 -12.48 28.93 -9.09
CA HIS A 256 -12.44 30.19 -8.34
C HIS A 256 -12.43 31.42 -9.27
N HIS A 257 -12.42 31.23 -10.59
CA HIS A 257 -12.47 32.34 -11.53
C HIS A 257 -13.79 33.11 -11.39
N GLY A 258 -13.70 34.43 -11.23
CA GLY A 258 -14.87 35.29 -11.06
C GLY A 258 -15.55 35.19 -9.69
N THR A 259 -14.97 34.47 -8.72
CA THR A 259 -15.45 34.54 -7.34
C THR A 259 -15.27 35.97 -6.81
N PRO A 260 -16.33 36.67 -6.37
CA PRO A 260 -16.22 38.02 -5.84
C PRO A 260 -15.25 38.03 -4.67
N SER A 261 -14.35 39.02 -4.66
CA SER A 261 -13.42 39.21 -3.55
C SER A 261 -14.18 39.48 -2.26
N VAL A 262 -13.52 39.31 -1.11
CA VAL A 262 -14.12 39.66 0.19
C VAL A 262 -14.58 41.11 0.21
N LEU A 263 -13.84 42.00 -0.46
CA LEU A 263 -14.17 43.42 -0.59
C LEU A 263 -15.40 43.64 -1.49
N ASP A 264 -15.53 42.92 -2.61
CA ASP A 264 -16.73 43.00 -3.46
C ASP A 264 -17.98 42.55 -2.70
N ARG A 265 -17.85 41.53 -1.87
CA ARG A 265 -18.93 41.03 -1.02
C ARG A 265 -19.31 42.03 0.08
N LEU A 266 -18.31 42.70 0.68
CA LEU A 266 -18.54 43.74 1.68
C LEU A 266 -19.27 44.94 1.08
N ALA A 267 -18.80 45.44 -0.07
CA ALA A 267 -19.44 46.55 -0.78
C ALA A 267 -20.89 46.23 -1.16
N ARG A 268 -21.15 44.99 -1.61
CA ARG A 268 -22.51 44.53 -1.91
C ARG A 268 -23.38 44.46 -0.66
N ALA A 269 -22.87 43.93 0.45
CA ALA A 269 -23.60 43.89 1.72
C ALA A 269 -23.92 45.31 2.24
N ALA A 270 -23.01 46.27 2.09
CA ALA A 270 -23.25 47.66 2.44
C ALA A 270 -24.31 48.33 1.55
N ALA A 271 -24.41 47.95 0.28
CA ALA A 271 -25.46 48.43 -0.62
C ALA A 271 -26.82 47.79 -0.33
N ASP A 272 -26.87 46.48 -0.12
CA ASP A 272 -28.11 45.72 0.05
C ASP A 272 -28.68 45.84 1.47
N HIS A 273 -27.81 46.02 2.48
CA HIS A 273 -28.17 46.04 3.91
C HIS A 273 -27.45 47.17 4.70
N PRO A 274 -27.61 48.44 4.29
CA PRO A 274 -26.82 49.56 4.82
C PRO A 274 -26.94 49.75 6.34
N ASP A 275 -28.15 49.61 6.88
CA ASP A 275 -28.46 49.84 8.30
C ASP A 275 -28.32 48.58 9.16
N ALA A 276 -27.99 47.43 8.57
CA ALA A 276 -27.82 46.19 9.30
C ALA A 276 -26.51 46.20 10.11
N PRO A 277 -26.49 45.63 11.33
CA PRO A 277 -25.28 45.55 12.14
C PRO A 277 -24.23 44.64 11.46
N ALA A 278 -23.01 45.15 11.29
CA ALA A 278 -21.89 44.46 10.67
C ALA A 278 -20.83 44.02 11.67
N LEU A 279 -20.50 44.88 12.64
CA LEU A 279 -19.44 44.64 13.62
C LEU A 279 -19.84 45.20 14.98
N THR A 280 -19.78 44.39 16.04
CA THR A 280 -20.05 44.81 17.42
C THR A 280 -18.83 44.56 18.29
N HIS A 281 -18.40 45.58 19.03
CA HIS A 281 -17.31 45.50 19.99
C HIS A 281 -17.66 46.30 21.25
N GLU A 282 -17.63 45.64 22.42
CA GLU A 282 -17.86 46.27 23.74
C GLU A 282 -19.12 47.16 23.84
N GLY A 283 -20.17 46.82 23.11
CA GLY A 283 -21.46 47.54 23.13
C GLY A 283 -21.63 48.56 22.00
N ASP A 284 -20.56 48.91 21.31
CA ASP A 284 -20.62 49.73 20.10
C ASP A 284 -20.86 48.82 18.88
N THR A 285 -21.79 49.20 18.02
CA THR A 285 -22.13 48.46 16.80
C THR A 285 -22.04 49.36 15.59
N LEU A 286 -21.25 48.95 14.60
CA LEU A 286 -21.18 49.58 13.29
C LEU A 286 -22.14 48.90 12.33
N THR A 287 -22.83 49.69 11.52
CA THR A 287 -23.60 49.18 10.40
C THR A 287 -22.70 48.84 9.21
N TYR A 288 -23.21 48.07 8.23
CA TYR A 288 -22.44 47.78 7.01
C TYR A 288 -22.06 49.06 6.24
N ALA A 289 -22.94 50.06 6.20
CA ALA A 289 -22.63 51.35 5.56
C ALA A 289 -21.52 52.12 6.29
N GLU A 290 -21.51 52.10 7.63
CA GLU A 290 -20.47 52.75 8.43
C GLU A 290 -19.13 52.04 8.29
N LEU A 291 -19.12 50.70 8.30
CA LEU A 291 -17.92 49.89 8.11
C LEU A 291 -17.31 50.15 6.72
N ASP A 292 -18.10 50.10 5.65
CA ASP A 292 -17.63 50.37 4.28
C ASP A 292 -17.04 51.78 4.15
N ALA A 293 -17.70 52.79 4.73
CA ALA A 293 -17.21 54.16 4.70
C ALA A 293 -15.85 54.32 5.39
N ARG A 294 -15.67 53.67 6.56
CA ARG A 294 -14.42 53.75 7.33
C ARG A 294 -13.27 53.00 6.66
N THR A 295 -13.52 51.78 6.18
CA THR A 295 -12.53 51.00 5.42
C THR A 295 -12.12 51.74 4.13
N ASN A 296 -13.07 52.36 3.41
CA ASN A 296 -12.74 53.18 2.23
C ASN A 296 -11.91 54.42 2.57
N ALA A 297 -12.15 55.05 3.73
CA ALA A 297 -11.34 56.17 4.19
C ALA A 297 -9.89 55.74 4.49
N LEU A 298 -9.71 54.62 5.18
CA LEU A 298 -8.40 54.04 5.47
C LEU A 298 -7.67 53.62 4.18
N ALA A 299 -8.36 52.98 3.24
CA ALA A 299 -7.79 52.60 1.95
C ALA A 299 -7.25 53.81 1.17
N ARG A 300 -8.01 54.91 1.11
CA ARG A 300 -7.54 56.17 0.48
C ARG A 300 -6.35 56.78 1.20
N LEU A 301 -6.30 56.68 2.53
CA LEU A 301 -5.16 57.14 3.30
C LEU A 301 -3.91 56.31 2.95
N LEU A 302 -4.01 54.98 2.92
CA LEU A 302 -2.89 54.11 2.53
C LEU A 302 -2.41 54.39 1.09
N LEU A 303 -3.33 54.58 0.14
CA LEU A 303 -3.00 54.98 -1.23
C LEU A 303 -2.26 56.33 -1.27
N SER A 304 -2.61 57.27 -0.39
CA SER A 304 -1.93 58.57 -0.30
C SER A 304 -0.48 58.47 0.20
N TYR A 305 -0.14 57.40 0.93
CA TYR A 305 1.24 57.05 1.32
C TYR A 305 1.98 56.20 0.29
N GLY A 306 1.37 55.94 -0.88
CA GLY A 306 2.00 55.20 -1.98
C GLY A 306 1.90 53.68 -1.87
N VAL A 307 1.05 53.15 -0.99
CA VAL A 307 0.83 51.70 -0.85
C VAL A 307 0.10 51.18 -2.08
N GLY A 308 0.66 50.17 -2.73
CA GLY A 308 0.10 49.46 -3.88
C GLY A 308 -0.16 47.97 -3.62
N PRO A 309 -0.60 47.24 -4.66
CA PRO A 309 -0.70 45.78 -4.62
C PRO A 309 0.64 45.14 -4.26
N GLU A 310 0.60 44.04 -3.51
CA GLU A 310 1.78 43.28 -3.04
C GLU A 310 2.68 44.01 -2.03
N ASP A 311 2.36 45.25 -1.65
CA ASP A 311 3.04 45.95 -0.56
C ASP A 311 2.65 45.39 0.81
N ARG A 312 3.59 45.49 1.76
CA ARG A 312 3.44 44.97 3.12
C ARG A 312 3.13 46.10 4.10
N VAL A 313 1.93 46.09 4.69
CA VAL A 313 1.51 47.01 5.75
C VAL A 313 1.47 46.25 7.08
N ALA A 314 2.27 46.69 8.06
CA ALA A 314 2.26 46.09 9.39
C ALA A 314 1.09 46.66 10.23
N LEU A 315 0.29 45.76 10.82
CA LEU A 315 -0.80 46.11 11.73
C LEU A 315 -0.37 45.84 13.17
N LEU A 316 -0.28 46.90 13.98
CA LEU A 316 -0.03 46.80 15.42
C LEU A 316 -1.17 47.49 16.18
N LEU A 317 -2.27 46.75 16.34
CA LEU A 317 -3.50 47.22 16.98
C LEU A 317 -3.99 46.17 17.98
N PRO A 318 -4.55 46.59 19.13
CA PRO A 318 -5.25 45.67 20.02
C PRO A 318 -6.56 45.18 19.38
N ARG A 319 -7.14 44.09 19.90
CA ARG A 319 -8.47 43.62 19.50
C ARG A 319 -9.49 44.72 19.77
N SER A 320 -10.07 45.26 18.70
CA SER A 320 -10.99 46.38 18.69
C SER A 320 -11.77 46.40 17.37
N ALA A 321 -12.80 47.23 17.25
CA ALA A 321 -13.49 47.43 15.98
C ALA A 321 -12.52 47.91 14.87
N THR A 322 -11.57 48.78 15.24
CA THR A 322 -10.51 49.31 14.37
C THR A 322 -9.53 48.26 13.85
N LEU A 323 -9.47 47.07 14.43
CA LEU A 323 -8.66 45.97 13.89
C LEU A 323 -9.27 45.38 12.61
N VAL A 324 -10.60 45.49 12.45
CA VAL A 324 -11.37 44.90 11.34
C VAL A 324 -11.71 45.94 10.26
N GLU A 325 -11.87 47.22 10.65
CA GLU A 325 -12.07 48.38 9.77
C GLU A 325 -10.85 48.68 8.88
#